data_AF-A0A7Y1THY7-F1
#
_entry.id   AF-A0A7Y1THY7-F1
#
_cell.length_a   1.000
_cell.length_b   1.000
_cell.length_c   1.000
_cell.angle_alpha   90.00
_cell.angle_beta   90.00
_cell.angle_gamma   90.00
#
_symmetry.space_group_name_H-M   'P 1'
#
loop_
_entity.id
_entity.type
_entity.pdbx_description
1 polymer ?
#
loop_
_entity_poly.entity_id
_entity_poly.type
_entity_poly.pdbx_seq_one_letter_code
_entity_poly.pdbx_strand_id
1 'polypeptide(L)'
;MVIDKNKNNQISDKDDDPTMELEPLSEEDCAKMLQSENSPVEPGSNLEIEASHEHDVEADAPVSRENSSAIDGLREQLNYRIEMNSILQQGIVQLREKCDQRAEQIASLEESSERLSGELEQSRKRLEDAEQKLAVARENEQALLIKANTHGQADAANARNAKLLAELEAKNAQIDDYKSQLETLRRSSAVTAKAAVSPEPAARFAPDSQTEDRWALVGQDGDATDSHMVADGIIIIGSSSDCDIQIASQFVSRHHAQLVKTDIGCVLGDLNSTNGTFINSRRINKRVLRADDIVTIGKHRFRYEKQTANSIIGNLREDKRSLDSSGI
;
A
#
# COMPACT_ATOMS: atom_id res chain seq x y z
N MET A 1 32.48 -23.75 -6.98
CA MET A 1 33.25 -23.39 -5.79
C MET A 1 32.41 -23.80 -4.59
N VAL A 2 32.59 -25.03 -4.13
CA VAL A 2 31.87 -25.67 -3.02
C VAL A 2 32.92 -25.91 -1.95
N ILE A 3 32.67 -25.48 -0.71
CA ILE A 3 33.54 -25.80 0.42
C ILE A 3 32.68 -26.40 1.52
N ASP A 4 32.78 -27.72 1.62
CA ASP A 4 32.53 -28.50 2.83
C ASP A 4 33.53 -28.13 3.92
N LYS A 5 33.07 -28.02 5.16
CA LYS A 5 33.92 -28.26 6.34
C LYS A 5 33.14 -29.01 7.41
N ASN A 6 33.30 -30.33 7.34
CA ASN A 6 33.17 -31.26 8.44
C ASN A 6 34.41 -31.15 9.35
N LYS A 7 34.23 -30.93 10.66
CA LYS A 7 35.23 -31.24 11.70
C LYS A 7 34.51 -31.72 12.97
N ASN A 8 34.55 -33.03 13.15
CA ASN A 8 34.45 -33.71 14.43
C ASN A 8 35.52 -33.20 15.41
N ASN A 9 35.18 -33.11 16.70
CA ASN A 9 35.95 -33.80 17.73
C ASN A 9 35.09 -34.09 18.98
N GLN A 10 35.09 -35.36 19.39
CA GLN A 10 34.49 -35.88 20.61
C GLN A 10 35.36 -35.52 21.82
N ILE A 11 34.74 -35.14 22.94
CA ILE A 11 35.24 -35.43 24.29
C ILE A 11 34.04 -35.86 25.12
N SER A 12 34.22 -37.00 25.78
CA SER A 12 33.36 -37.69 26.73
C SER A 12 33.10 -36.88 27.99
N ASP A 13 31.91 -37.01 28.58
CA ASP A 13 31.75 -37.04 30.03
C ASP A 13 30.64 -38.04 30.39
N LYS A 14 31.04 -39.05 31.16
CA LYS A 14 30.16 -39.79 32.06
C LYS A 14 30.04 -38.91 33.30
N ASP A 15 28.83 -38.60 33.71
CA ASP A 15 28.47 -38.50 35.12
C ASP A 15 26.95 -38.73 35.20
N ASP A 16 26.58 -39.84 35.83
CA ASP A 16 25.24 -40.12 36.32
C ASP A 16 24.98 -39.16 37.49
N ASP A 17 24.11 -38.17 37.31
CA ASP A 17 23.51 -37.40 38.41
C ASP A 17 22.01 -37.69 38.42
N PRO A 18 21.43 -38.25 39.50
CA PRO A 18 20.02 -38.59 39.51
C PRO A 18 19.24 -37.29 39.63
N THR A 19 18.66 -36.84 38.53
CA THR A 19 17.59 -35.84 38.57
C THR A 19 16.46 -36.42 39.41
N MET A 20 16.38 -36.03 40.69
CA MET A 20 15.15 -36.07 41.45
C MET A 20 14.15 -35.18 40.71
N GLU A 21 13.30 -35.81 39.90
CA GLU A 21 12.02 -35.22 39.51
C GLU A 21 11.22 -34.99 40.79
N LEU A 22 11.36 -33.78 41.35
CA LEU A 22 10.38 -33.27 42.29
C LEU A 22 9.15 -32.92 41.45
N GLU A 23 8.15 -33.80 41.48
CA GLU A 23 6.82 -33.49 40.96
C GLU A 23 6.35 -32.17 41.60
N PRO A 24 5.79 -31.23 40.81
CA PRO A 24 5.29 -29.98 41.36
C PRO A 24 4.15 -30.30 42.33
N LEU A 25 4.30 -29.85 43.58
CA LEU A 25 3.25 -29.93 44.59
C LEU A 25 1.94 -29.42 43.98
N SER A 26 0.88 -30.21 44.13
CA SER A 26 -0.43 -29.84 43.60
C SER A 26 -0.90 -28.52 44.24
N GLU A 27 -1.67 -27.70 43.50
CA GLU A 27 -2.27 -26.46 44.02
C GLU A 27 -3.04 -26.70 45.34
N GLU A 28 -3.54 -27.92 45.53
CA GLU A 28 -4.29 -28.35 46.71
C GLU A 28 -3.39 -28.59 47.94
N ASP A 29 -2.11 -28.97 47.74
CA ASP A 29 -1.13 -29.14 48.81
C ASP A 29 -0.50 -27.81 49.24
N CYS A 30 -0.28 -26.89 48.30
CA CYS A 30 0.09 -25.50 48.62
C CYS A 30 -1.02 -24.77 49.40
N ALA A 31 -2.29 -25.02 49.06
CA ALA A 31 -3.43 -24.47 49.80
C ALA A 31 -3.55 -25.02 51.23
N LYS A 32 -3.20 -26.30 51.46
CA LYS A 32 -3.19 -26.91 52.81
C LYS A 32 -2.05 -26.38 53.68
N MET A 33 -0.89 -26.03 53.11
CA MET A 33 0.20 -25.37 53.85
C MET A 33 -0.13 -23.91 54.21
N LEU A 34 -0.87 -23.19 53.37
CA LEU A 34 -1.32 -21.82 53.66
C LEU A 34 -2.48 -21.75 54.68
N GLN A 35 -3.23 -22.84 54.86
CA GLN A 35 -4.33 -22.92 55.83
C GLN A 35 -3.88 -23.32 57.25
N SER A 36 -2.69 -23.90 57.42
CA SER A 36 -2.14 -24.22 58.75
C SER A 36 -1.41 -23.06 59.43
N GLU A 37 -1.03 -22.00 58.70
CA GLU A 37 -0.35 -20.82 59.26
C GLU A 37 -1.28 -19.59 59.44
N ASN A 38 -2.55 -19.69 59.08
CA ASN A 38 -3.54 -18.60 59.24
C ASN A 38 -4.56 -18.86 60.36
N SER A 39 -4.12 -19.43 61.49
CA SER A 39 -4.90 -19.28 62.72
C SER A 39 -4.57 -17.89 63.29
N PRO A 40 -5.55 -17.00 63.50
CA PRO A 40 -5.28 -15.74 64.16
C PRO A 40 -4.76 -16.08 65.55
N VAL A 41 -3.52 -15.70 65.84
CA VAL A 41 -3.05 -15.62 67.22
C VAL A 41 -3.91 -14.55 67.87
N GLU A 42 -4.96 -14.98 68.56
CA GLU A 42 -5.72 -14.16 69.51
C GLU A 42 -4.70 -13.32 70.29
N PRO A 43 -4.84 -11.99 70.35
CA PRO A 43 -3.94 -11.18 71.15
C PRO A 43 -4.05 -11.69 72.58
N GLY A 44 -3.00 -12.40 73.02
CA GLY A 44 -2.94 -13.01 74.33
C GLY A 44 -3.33 -11.97 75.35
N SER A 45 -4.33 -12.34 76.16
CA SER A 45 -4.79 -11.65 77.36
C SER A 45 -3.73 -10.69 77.90
N ASN A 46 -4.04 -9.39 77.89
CA ASN A 46 -3.48 -8.47 78.87
C ASN A 46 -3.67 -9.15 80.23
N LEU A 47 -2.61 -9.75 80.76
CA LEU A 47 -2.51 -10.02 82.18
C LEU A 47 -2.37 -8.63 82.80
N GLU A 48 -3.51 -8.00 83.06
CA GLU A 48 -3.63 -6.98 84.09
C GLU A 48 -3.10 -7.65 85.37
N ILE A 49 -1.87 -7.31 85.74
CA ILE A 49 -1.38 -7.56 87.08
C ILE A 49 -2.17 -6.59 87.96
N GLU A 50 -3.32 -7.04 88.44
CA GLU A 50 -4.07 -6.39 89.50
C GLU A 50 -3.15 -6.27 90.73
N ALA A 51 -2.67 -5.06 90.97
CA ALA A 51 -2.08 -4.68 92.24
C ALA A 51 -3.20 -4.62 93.30
N SER A 52 -3.58 -5.77 93.85
CA SER A 52 -4.50 -5.84 94.98
C SER A 52 -4.18 -7.02 95.88
N HIS A 53 -3.29 -6.79 96.85
CA HIS A 53 -3.44 -7.11 98.27
C HIS A 53 -2.10 -6.94 98.99
N GLU A 54 -1.94 -5.84 99.72
CA GLU A 54 -1.01 -5.80 100.85
C GLU A 54 -1.54 -6.78 101.91
N HIS A 55 -0.86 -7.92 102.04
CA HIS A 55 -0.92 -8.75 103.22
C HIS A 55 0.47 -8.76 103.84
N ASP A 56 0.57 -8.12 105.00
CA ASP A 56 1.73 -8.18 105.88
C ASP A 56 2.00 -9.66 106.23
N VAL A 57 3.05 -10.21 105.64
CA VAL A 57 3.70 -11.43 106.11
C VAL A 57 5.16 -11.08 106.40
N GLU A 58 5.42 -10.85 107.68
CA GLU A 58 6.75 -10.88 108.29
C GLU A 58 7.51 -12.13 107.81
N ALA A 59 8.59 -11.94 107.06
CA ALA A 59 9.50 -13.00 106.67
C ALA A 59 10.94 -12.62 107.02
N ASP A 60 11.29 -12.89 108.28
CA ASP A 60 12.67 -12.99 108.76
C ASP A 60 13.28 -14.31 108.25
N ALA A 61 14.00 -14.26 107.11
CA ALA A 61 14.93 -15.31 106.68
C ALA A 61 15.96 -14.76 105.67
N PRO A 62 17.27 -15.00 105.84
CA PRO A 62 18.28 -14.56 104.89
C PRO A 62 18.29 -15.51 103.69
N VAL A 63 17.30 -15.40 102.80
CA VAL A 63 17.38 -16.00 101.46
C VAL A 63 18.37 -15.16 100.65
N SER A 64 19.63 -15.53 100.80
CA SER A 64 20.83 -15.24 100.02
C SER A 64 20.69 -14.11 98.99
N ARG A 65 21.33 -12.96 99.27
CA ARG A 65 21.57 -11.87 98.29
C ARG A 65 22.12 -12.39 96.94
N GLU A 66 22.82 -13.52 96.95
CA GLU A 66 23.28 -14.24 95.76
C GLU A 66 22.15 -14.73 94.85
N ASN A 67 21.02 -15.21 95.40
CA ASN A 67 19.86 -15.65 94.61
C ASN A 67 19.14 -14.47 93.94
N SER A 68 19.07 -13.30 94.60
CA SER A 68 18.49 -12.08 94.01
C SER A 68 19.32 -11.60 92.82
N SER A 69 20.65 -11.56 92.97
CA SER A 69 21.55 -11.16 91.88
C SER A 69 21.52 -12.13 90.69
N ALA A 70 21.36 -13.44 90.93
CA ALA A 70 21.22 -14.43 89.86
C ALA A 70 19.88 -14.28 89.10
N ILE A 71 18.79 -13.97 89.80
CA ILE A 71 17.48 -13.70 89.20
C ILE A 71 17.53 -12.42 88.36
N ASP A 72 18.18 -11.37 88.84
CA ASP A 72 18.33 -10.11 88.09
C ASP A 72 19.17 -10.30 86.83
N GLY A 73 20.24 -11.10 86.88
CA GLY A 73 21.04 -11.47 85.70
C GLY A 73 20.24 -12.27 84.66
N LEU A 74 19.38 -13.20 85.09
CA LEU A 74 18.48 -13.94 84.19
C LEU A 74 17.41 -13.04 83.56
N ARG A 75 16.89 -12.06 84.31
CA ARG A 75 15.95 -11.06 83.78
C ARG A 75 16.59 -10.18 82.71
N GLU A 76 17.83 -9.74 82.92
CA GLU A 76 18.57 -8.96 81.95
C GLU A 76 18.84 -9.76 80.66
N GLN A 77 19.22 -11.03 80.79
CA GLN A 77 19.36 -11.94 79.64
C GLN A 77 18.04 -12.19 78.90
N LEU A 78 16.93 -12.33 79.63
CA LEU A 78 15.60 -12.52 79.04
C LEU A 78 15.15 -11.25 78.29
N ASN A 79 15.34 -10.07 78.88
CA ASN A 79 15.04 -8.79 78.25
C ASN A 79 15.84 -8.60 76.96
N TYR A 80 17.15 -8.91 76.99
CA TYR A 80 17.99 -8.88 75.78
C TYR A 80 17.46 -9.82 74.68
N ARG A 81 17.05 -11.05 75.04
CA ARG A 81 16.45 -11.99 74.08
C ARG A 81 15.12 -11.50 73.50
N ILE A 82 14.28 -10.87 74.31
CA ILE A 82 13.01 -10.28 73.85
C ILE A 82 13.29 -9.15 72.87
N GLU A 83 14.23 -8.26 73.19
CA GLU A 83 14.61 -7.14 72.32
C GLU A 83 15.19 -7.63 70.99
N MET A 84 16.10 -8.62 71.03
CA MET A 84 16.64 -9.24 69.81
C MET A 84 15.56 -9.93 68.96
N ASN A 85 14.63 -10.65 69.59
CA ASN A 85 13.51 -11.26 68.86
C ASN A 85 12.60 -10.21 68.22
N SER A 86 12.35 -9.08 68.90
CA SER A 86 11.58 -7.97 68.34
C SER A 86 12.25 -7.39 67.09
N ILE A 87 13.57 -7.17 67.14
CA ILE A 87 14.35 -6.68 65.98
C ILE A 87 14.30 -7.69 64.83
N LEU A 88 14.47 -8.99 65.12
CA LEU A 88 14.38 -10.04 64.10
C LEU A 88 12.99 -10.10 63.46
N GLN A 89 11.93 -10.00 64.26
CA GLN A 89 10.56 -9.94 63.75
C GLN A 89 10.33 -8.71 62.86
N GLN A 90 10.83 -7.53 63.25
CA GLN A 90 10.78 -6.34 62.40
C GLN A 90 11.54 -6.55 61.07
N GLY A 91 12.71 -7.19 61.12
CA GLY A 91 13.48 -7.54 59.92
C GLY A 91 12.74 -8.49 58.98
N ILE A 92 12.05 -9.50 59.52
CA ILE A 92 11.23 -10.44 58.74
C ILE A 92 10.08 -9.70 58.05
N VAL A 93 9.39 -8.80 58.75
CA VAL A 93 8.29 -7.99 58.18
C VAL A 93 8.80 -7.13 57.02
N GLN A 94 9.93 -6.44 57.20
CA GLN A 94 10.54 -5.63 56.13
C GLN A 94 10.97 -6.47 54.91
N LEU A 95 11.50 -7.67 55.14
CA LEU A 95 11.86 -8.58 54.06
C LEU A 95 10.62 -9.08 53.31
N ARG A 96 9.54 -9.41 54.02
CA ARG A 96 8.27 -9.82 53.40
C ARG A 96 7.69 -8.68 52.55
N GLU A 97 7.65 -7.46 53.07
CA GLU A 97 7.18 -6.28 52.31
C GLU A 97 8.01 -6.05 51.04
N LYS A 98 9.34 -6.22 51.10
CA LYS A 98 10.21 -6.14 49.91
C LYS A 98 9.96 -7.28 48.92
N CYS A 99 9.65 -8.48 49.39
CA CYS A 99 9.28 -9.60 48.53
C CYS A 99 7.95 -9.32 47.82
N ASP A 100 6.96 -8.78 48.52
CA ASP A 100 5.65 -8.42 47.97
C ASP A 100 5.81 -7.32 46.89
N GLN A 101 6.57 -6.27 47.18
CA GLN A 101 6.90 -5.21 46.22
C GLN A 101 7.60 -5.75 44.96
N ARG A 102 8.52 -6.71 45.12
CA ARG A 102 9.20 -7.35 43.99
C ARG A 102 8.26 -8.24 43.18
N ALA A 103 7.35 -8.95 43.83
CA ALA A 103 6.35 -9.77 43.15
C ALA A 103 5.43 -8.90 42.28
N GLU A 104 4.98 -7.75 42.80
CA GLU A 104 4.21 -6.77 42.02
C GLU A 104 4.99 -6.20 40.84
N GLN A 105 6.28 -5.88 41.04
CA GLN A 105 7.15 -5.41 39.95
C GLN A 105 7.32 -6.47 38.86
N ILE A 106 7.52 -7.74 39.23
CA ILE A 106 7.64 -8.86 38.29
C ILE A 106 6.34 -9.01 37.49
N ALA A 107 5.19 -9.01 38.16
CA ALA A 107 3.89 -9.12 37.49
C ALA A 107 3.66 -7.97 36.48
N SER A 108 4.02 -6.74 36.85
CA SER A 108 3.94 -5.59 35.94
C SER A 108 4.89 -5.72 34.74
N LEU A 109 6.10 -6.24 34.95
CA LEU A 109 7.06 -6.50 33.88
C LEU A 109 6.58 -7.60 32.94
N GLU A 110 5.99 -8.68 33.47
CA GLU A 110 5.41 -9.76 32.67
C GLU A 110 4.28 -9.25 31.78
N GLU A 111 3.36 -8.46 32.32
CA GLU A 111 2.28 -7.82 31.53
C GLU A 111 2.85 -6.93 30.42
N SER A 112 3.90 -6.15 30.72
CA SER A 112 4.55 -5.31 29.72
C SER A 112 5.25 -6.11 28.62
N SER A 113 5.87 -7.25 28.98
CA SER A 113 6.54 -8.17 28.06
C SER A 113 5.53 -8.84 27.13
N GLU A 114 4.40 -9.32 27.67
CA GLU A 114 3.31 -9.88 26.88
C GLU A 114 2.75 -8.86 25.90
N ARG A 115 2.50 -7.63 26.35
CA ARG A 115 2.03 -6.54 25.48
C ARG A 115 3.00 -6.27 24.33
N LEU A 116 4.29 -6.13 24.62
CA LEU A 116 5.32 -5.89 23.60
C LEU A 116 5.43 -7.07 22.62
N SER A 117 5.33 -8.31 23.11
CA SER A 117 5.31 -9.50 22.25
C SER A 117 4.11 -9.48 21.29
N GLY A 118 2.94 -9.04 21.76
CA GLY A 118 1.74 -8.88 20.95
C GLY A 118 1.90 -7.79 19.88
N GLU A 119 2.48 -6.64 20.23
CA GLU A 119 2.77 -5.56 19.28
C GLU A 119 3.81 -5.98 18.21
N LEU A 120 4.82 -6.75 18.61
CA LEU A 120 5.84 -7.29 17.70
C LEU A 120 5.24 -8.30 16.72
N GLU A 121 4.35 -9.18 17.19
CA GLU A 121 3.64 -10.15 16.36
C GLU A 121 2.71 -9.45 15.36
N GLN A 122 1.97 -8.42 15.78
CA GLN A 122 1.15 -7.62 14.87
C GLN A 122 2.00 -6.90 13.82
N SER A 123 3.17 -6.38 14.20
CA SER A 123 4.09 -5.70 13.29
C SER A 123 4.70 -6.67 12.27
N ARG A 124 5.00 -7.90 12.68
CA ARG A 124 5.43 -8.98 11.77
C ARG A 124 4.38 -9.32 10.73
N LYS A 125 3.12 -9.51 11.13
CA LYS A 125 2.02 -9.76 10.18
C LYS A 125 1.85 -8.63 9.17
N ARG A 126 1.93 -7.38 9.62
CA ARG A 126 1.89 -6.20 8.72
C ARG A 126 3.05 -6.20 7.73
N LEU A 127 4.25 -6.61 8.16
CA LEU A 127 5.41 -6.72 7.28
C LEU A 127 5.20 -7.82 6.23
N GLU A 128 4.75 -9.00 6.63
CA GLU A 128 4.44 -10.11 5.72
C GLU A 128 3.40 -9.70 4.66
N ASP A 129 2.31 -9.04 5.07
CA ASP A 129 1.29 -8.51 4.16
C ASP A 129 1.87 -7.48 3.18
N ALA A 130 2.78 -6.62 3.64
CA ALA A 130 3.44 -5.62 2.80
C ALA A 130 4.41 -6.27 1.80
N GLU A 131 5.17 -7.28 2.23
CA GLU A 131 6.08 -8.04 1.37
C GLU A 131 5.31 -8.80 0.29
N GLN A 132 4.18 -9.43 0.62
CA GLN A 132 3.31 -10.08 -0.37
C GLN A 132 2.78 -9.08 -1.40
N LYS A 133 2.30 -7.91 -0.97
CA LYS A 133 1.86 -6.85 -1.88
C LYS A 133 2.99 -6.37 -2.79
N LEU A 134 4.20 -6.25 -2.25
CA LEU A 134 5.37 -5.83 -3.01
C LEU A 134 5.81 -6.90 -4.03
N ALA A 135 5.69 -8.19 -3.68
CA ALA A 135 5.94 -9.29 -4.62
C ALA A 135 4.96 -9.24 -5.81
N VAL A 136 3.67 -9.05 -5.55
CA VAL A 136 2.65 -8.90 -6.60
C VAL A 136 2.91 -7.65 -7.46
N ALA A 137 3.31 -6.54 -6.85
CA ALA A 137 3.65 -5.32 -7.59
C ALA A 137 4.87 -5.54 -8.51
N ARG A 138 5.90 -6.24 -8.04
CA ARG A 138 7.08 -6.59 -8.86
C ARG A 138 6.73 -7.50 -10.03
N GLU A 139 5.86 -8.49 -9.83
CA GLU A 139 5.39 -9.36 -10.91
C GLU A 139 4.60 -8.56 -11.96
N ASN A 140 3.72 -7.66 -11.52
CA ASN A 140 2.99 -6.76 -12.41
C ASN A 140 3.93 -5.84 -13.20
N GLU A 141 4.96 -5.29 -12.56
CA GLU A 141 5.98 -4.46 -13.22
C GLU A 141 6.75 -5.26 -14.28
N GLN A 142 7.20 -6.47 -13.95
CA GLN A 142 7.87 -7.36 -14.91
C GLN A 142 6.96 -7.70 -16.10
N ALA A 143 5.69 -7.98 -15.86
CA ALA A 143 4.72 -8.24 -16.91
C ALA A 143 4.52 -7.02 -17.83
N LEU A 144 4.53 -5.80 -17.29
CA LEU A 144 4.47 -4.57 -18.08
C LEU A 144 5.73 -4.36 -18.91
N LEU A 145 6.91 -4.64 -18.37
CA LEU A 145 8.17 -4.55 -19.12
C LEU A 145 8.22 -5.54 -20.30
N ILE A 146 7.77 -6.78 -20.08
CA ILE A 146 7.66 -7.78 -21.16
C ILE A 146 6.69 -7.28 -22.24
N LYS A 147 5.53 -6.75 -21.86
CA LYS A 147 4.57 -6.16 -22.81
C LYS A 147 5.16 -4.99 -23.59
N ALA A 148 5.92 -4.10 -22.95
CA ALA A 148 6.59 -3.00 -23.64
C ALA A 148 7.61 -3.50 -24.68
N ASN A 149 8.40 -4.53 -24.34
CA ASN A 149 9.35 -5.13 -25.28
C ASN A 149 8.65 -5.81 -26.49
N THR A 150 7.47 -6.38 -26.31
CA THR A 150 6.68 -6.91 -27.44
C THR A 150 6.19 -5.81 -28.39
N HIS A 151 5.96 -4.59 -27.90
CA HIS A 151 5.64 -3.46 -28.78
C HIS A 151 6.82 -3.10 -29.69
N GLY A 152 8.06 -3.22 -29.22
CA GLY A 152 9.25 -3.05 -30.08
C GLY A 152 9.33 -4.09 -31.22
N GLN A 153 8.78 -5.30 -31.03
CA GLN A 153 8.63 -6.27 -32.12
C GLN A 153 7.55 -5.83 -33.13
N ALA A 154 6.49 -5.15 -32.67
CA ALA A 154 5.49 -4.55 -33.54
C ALA A 154 6.09 -3.40 -34.36
N ASP A 155 6.96 -2.57 -33.78
CA ASP A 155 7.67 -1.51 -34.52
C ASP A 155 8.58 -2.08 -35.62
N ALA A 156 9.31 -3.15 -35.30
CA ALA A 156 10.13 -3.86 -36.29
C ALA A 156 9.28 -4.48 -37.41
N ALA A 157 8.11 -5.03 -37.08
CA ALA A 157 7.16 -5.54 -38.06
C ALA A 157 6.58 -4.41 -38.94
N ASN A 158 6.22 -3.27 -38.34
CA ASN A 158 5.73 -2.09 -39.04
C ASN A 158 6.77 -1.52 -40.02
N ALA A 159 8.04 -1.44 -39.61
CA ALA A 159 9.13 -1.04 -40.50
C ALA A 159 9.32 -2.01 -41.68
N ARG A 160 9.12 -3.31 -41.45
CA ARG A 160 9.19 -4.34 -42.51
C ARG A 160 8.02 -4.22 -43.48
N ASN A 161 6.81 -3.98 -42.97
CA ASN A 161 5.61 -3.74 -43.77
C ASN A 161 5.75 -2.48 -44.63
N ALA A 162 6.30 -1.38 -44.08
CA ALA A 162 6.55 -0.16 -44.83
C ALA A 162 7.51 -0.37 -46.02
N LYS A 163 8.57 -1.17 -45.84
CA LYS A 163 9.49 -1.51 -46.95
C LYS A 163 8.80 -2.32 -48.05
N LEU A 164 8.00 -3.32 -47.67
CA LEU A 164 7.25 -4.13 -48.63
C LEU A 164 6.22 -3.28 -49.39
N LEU A 165 5.58 -2.33 -48.73
CA LEU A 165 4.63 -1.40 -49.34
C LEU A 165 5.32 -0.54 -50.41
N ALA A 166 6.48 0.03 -50.10
CA ALA A 166 7.27 0.79 -51.07
C ALA A 166 7.72 -0.07 -52.26
N GLU A 167 8.08 -1.33 -52.02
CA GLU A 167 8.44 -2.26 -53.10
C GLU A 167 7.24 -2.61 -53.99
N LEU A 168 6.06 -2.82 -53.41
CA LEU A 168 4.81 -3.02 -54.15
C LEU A 168 4.41 -1.79 -54.98
N GLU A 169 4.55 -0.60 -54.42
CA GLU A 169 4.31 0.66 -55.15
C GLU A 169 5.27 0.80 -56.34
N ALA A 170 6.55 0.51 -56.15
CA ALA A 170 7.53 0.51 -57.23
C ALA A 170 7.18 -0.52 -58.32
N LYS A 171 6.74 -1.72 -57.94
CA LYS A 171 6.28 -2.75 -58.89
C LYS A 171 5.02 -2.34 -59.64
N ASN A 172 4.06 -1.70 -58.97
CA ASN A 172 2.86 -1.18 -59.61
C ASN A 172 3.16 -0.07 -60.61
N ALA A 173 4.06 0.86 -60.27
CA ALA A 173 4.54 1.86 -61.22
C ALA A 173 5.21 1.21 -62.44
N GLN A 174 5.97 0.13 -62.24
CA GLN A 174 6.56 -0.65 -63.31
C GLN A 174 5.51 -1.31 -64.20
N ILE A 175 4.43 -1.85 -63.61
CA ILE A 175 3.29 -2.41 -64.34
C ILE A 175 2.60 -1.33 -65.19
N ASP A 176 2.42 -0.12 -64.67
CA ASP A 176 1.75 0.96 -65.40
C ASP A 176 2.61 1.49 -66.56
N ASP A 177 3.93 1.49 -66.41
CA ASP A 177 4.85 1.75 -67.53
C ASP A 177 4.74 0.66 -68.60
N TYR A 178 4.76 -0.62 -68.21
CA TYR A 178 4.57 -1.73 -69.15
C TYR A 178 3.21 -1.69 -69.86
N LYS A 179 2.13 -1.31 -69.17
CA LYS A 179 0.81 -1.10 -69.80
C LYS A 179 0.87 0.02 -70.83
N SER A 180 1.52 1.14 -70.51
CA SER A 180 1.68 2.28 -71.41
C SER A 180 2.49 1.91 -72.65
N GLN A 181 3.59 1.15 -72.48
CA GLN A 181 4.37 0.60 -73.59
C GLN A 181 3.52 -0.32 -74.48
N LEU A 182 2.75 -1.24 -73.89
CA LEU A 182 1.82 -2.11 -74.62
C LEU A 182 0.77 -1.32 -75.40
N GLU A 183 0.23 -0.25 -74.84
CA GLU A 183 -0.70 0.61 -75.56
C GLU A 183 -0.04 1.38 -76.72
N THR A 184 1.17 1.90 -76.53
CA THR A 184 1.91 2.54 -77.64
C THR A 184 2.21 1.56 -78.75
N LEU A 185 2.62 0.33 -78.41
CA LEU A 185 2.84 -0.75 -79.37
C LEU A 185 1.55 -1.13 -80.11
N ARG A 186 0.42 -1.22 -79.40
CA ARG A 186 -0.91 -1.42 -80.00
C ARG A 186 -1.31 -0.28 -80.92
N ARG A 187 -1.04 0.98 -80.56
CA ARG A 187 -1.30 2.15 -81.42
C ARG A 187 -0.40 2.14 -82.66
N SER A 188 0.86 1.73 -82.55
CA SER A 188 1.77 1.59 -83.69
C SER A 188 1.45 0.39 -84.59
N SER A 189 0.93 -0.72 -84.03
CA SER A 189 0.45 -1.86 -84.81
C SER A 189 -0.94 -1.63 -85.38
N ALA A 190 -1.73 -0.71 -84.82
CA ALA A 190 -3.01 -0.28 -85.37
C ALA A 190 -2.86 0.60 -86.63
N VAL A 191 -1.67 1.16 -86.89
CA VAL A 191 -1.37 1.85 -88.17
C VAL A 191 -1.35 0.86 -89.36
N THR A 192 -1.28 -0.45 -89.12
CA THR A 192 -1.42 -1.51 -90.14
C THR A 192 -2.73 -2.30 -90.06
N ALA A 193 -3.68 -1.96 -89.19
CA ALA A 193 -4.96 -2.65 -89.09
C ALA A 193 -6.13 -1.68 -88.89
N LYS A 194 -6.68 -1.22 -90.00
CA LYS A 194 -8.03 -0.67 -90.08
C LYS A 194 -9.04 -1.77 -89.74
N ALA A 195 -9.66 -1.72 -88.57
CA ALA A 195 -11.09 -2.04 -88.36
C ALA A 195 -11.49 -2.08 -86.86
N ALA A 196 -12.58 -1.37 -86.58
CA ALA A 196 -13.69 -1.77 -85.71
C ALA A 196 -13.60 -1.63 -84.17
N VAL A 197 -14.47 -0.73 -83.70
CA VAL A 197 -15.42 -0.90 -82.57
C VAL A 197 -14.96 -0.50 -81.16
N SER A 198 -15.59 0.57 -80.66
CA SER A 198 -15.74 0.95 -79.26
C SER A 198 -16.27 -0.19 -78.40
N PRO A 199 -15.90 -0.19 -77.11
CA PRO A 199 -16.96 0.05 -76.15
C PRO A 199 -16.58 1.08 -75.08
N GLU A 200 -17.63 1.79 -74.70
CA GLU A 200 -17.87 2.60 -73.50
C GLU A 200 -17.15 2.10 -72.23
N PRO A 201 -16.47 2.96 -71.45
CA PRO A 201 -15.87 2.56 -70.20
C PRO A 201 -16.92 2.59 -69.08
N ALA A 202 -17.12 1.43 -68.46
CA ALA A 202 -17.77 1.29 -67.17
C ALA A 202 -17.09 2.22 -66.14
N ALA A 203 -17.84 3.19 -65.64
CA ALA A 203 -17.50 3.93 -64.44
C ALA A 203 -17.38 2.94 -63.27
N ARG A 204 -16.14 2.64 -62.88
CA ARG A 204 -15.79 2.00 -61.61
C ARG A 204 -14.80 2.91 -60.89
N PHE A 205 -15.00 3.00 -59.58
CA PHE A 205 -14.21 3.71 -58.58
C PHE A 205 -14.50 5.21 -58.43
N ALA A 206 -15.62 5.53 -57.78
CA ALA A 206 -15.54 6.50 -56.71
C ALA A 206 -14.57 5.92 -55.65
N PRO A 207 -13.54 6.65 -55.16
CA PRO A 207 -12.88 6.23 -53.95
C PRO A 207 -13.90 6.35 -52.84
N ASP A 208 -14.16 5.22 -52.21
CA ASP A 208 -14.86 5.09 -50.95
C ASP A 208 -14.10 5.98 -49.95
N SER A 209 -14.50 7.26 -49.83
CA SER A 209 -14.13 8.08 -48.69
C SER A 209 -14.88 7.47 -47.51
N GLN A 210 -14.28 6.44 -46.92
CA GLN A 210 -14.61 5.96 -45.59
C GLN A 210 -14.69 7.22 -44.72
N THR A 211 -15.91 7.67 -44.46
CA THR A 211 -16.22 8.73 -43.52
C THR A 211 -15.86 8.16 -42.18
N GLU A 212 -14.59 8.29 -41.81
CA GLU A 212 -14.11 7.79 -40.54
C GLU A 212 -14.86 8.50 -39.43
N ASP A 213 -15.41 7.67 -38.56
CA ASP A 213 -16.08 8.03 -37.34
C ASP A 213 -15.11 8.76 -36.41
N ARG A 214 -15.09 10.09 -36.46
CA ARG A 214 -14.18 10.90 -35.65
C ARG A 214 -14.79 11.23 -34.30
N TRP A 215 -14.02 11.05 -33.24
CA TRP A 215 -14.43 11.38 -31.87
C TRP A 215 -13.95 12.77 -31.50
N ALA A 216 -14.73 13.49 -30.68
CA ALA A 216 -14.40 14.82 -30.22
C ALA A 216 -14.76 15.00 -28.73
N LEU A 217 -14.00 15.84 -28.05
CA LEU A 217 -14.37 16.43 -26.77
C LEU A 217 -15.01 17.79 -27.04
N VAL A 218 -16.30 17.93 -26.74
CA VAL A 218 -17.06 19.16 -26.98
C VAL A 218 -17.32 19.88 -25.66
N GLY A 219 -16.88 21.12 -25.54
CA GLY A 219 -17.11 21.96 -24.37
C GLY A 219 -18.60 22.17 -24.09
N GLN A 220 -19.01 22.05 -22.83
CA GLN A 220 -20.39 22.32 -22.37
C GLN A 220 -20.55 23.68 -21.68
N ASP A 221 -19.44 24.39 -21.42
CA ASP A 221 -19.46 25.65 -20.69
C ASP A 221 -19.49 26.81 -21.69
N GLY A 222 -20.51 27.68 -21.58
CA GLY A 222 -20.94 28.65 -22.59
C GLY A 222 -19.96 29.77 -22.98
N ASP A 223 -18.72 29.74 -22.50
CA ASP A 223 -17.65 30.68 -22.90
C ASP A 223 -16.62 30.04 -23.85
N ALA A 224 -16.76 28.76 -24.18
CA ALA A 224 -15.96 28.12 -25.21
C ALA A 224 -16.73 26.93 -25.83
N THR A 225 -17.29 27.16 -27.01
CA THR A 225 -17.79 26.11 -27.92
C THR A 225 -16.62 25.31 -28.52
N ASP A 226 -15.60 25.04 -27.73
CA ASP A 226 -14.36 24.44 -28.20
C ASP A 226 -14.59 22.95 -28.36
N SER A 227 -14.55 22.53 -29.62
CA SER A 227 -14.55 21.13 -30.00
C SER A 227 -13.12 20.71 -30.32
N HIS A 228 -12.60 19.79 -29.53
CA HIS A 228 -11.27 19.23 -29.74
C HIS A 228 -11.38 17.83 -30.32
N MET A 229 -10.82 17.66 -31.51
CA MET A 229 -10.79 16.37 -32.19
C MET A 229 -9.86 15.40 -31.46
N VAL A 230 -10.35 14.18 -31.22
CA VAL A 230 -9.56 13.11 -30.60
C VAL A 230 -8.91 12.28 -31.70
N ALA A 231 -7.67 12.67 -32.02
CA ALA A 231 -6.76 11.93 -32.89
C ALA A 231 -6.28 10.61 -32.25
N ASP A 232 -5.78 9.70 -33.08
CA ASP A 232 -5.19 8.46 -32.59
C ASP A 232 -3.85 8.72 -31.90
N GLY A 233 -3.55 7.93 -30.88
CA GLY A 233 -2.33 8.09 -30.08
C GLY A 233 -2.56 8.82 -28.75
N ILE A 234 -1.52 9.53 -28.29
CA ILE A 234 -1.48 10.20 -26.98
C ILE A 234 -1.79 11.68 -27.17
N ILE A 235 -2.76 12.19 -26.42
CA ILE A 235 -3.17 13.59 -26.38
C ILE A 235 -3.03 14.07 -24.94
N ILE A 236 -2.29 15.15 -24.74
CA ILE A 236 -2.09 15.78 -23.44
C ILE A 236 -3.02 16.97 -23.28
N ILE A 237 -3.72 17.03 -22.15
CA ILE A 237 -4.66 18.08 -21.79
C ILE A 237 -4.10 18.85 -20.60
N GLY A 238 -4.02 20.17 -20.71
CA GLY A 238 -3.44 21.00 -19.65
C GLY A 238 -3.50 22.49 -19.95
N SER A 239 -2.99 23.31 -19.02
CA SER A 239 -2.97 24.77 -19.18
C SER A 239 -1.73 25.29 -19.92
N SER A 240 -0.71 24.45 -20.06
CA SER A 240 0.54 24.81 -20.73
C SER A 240 0.38 24.77 -22.25
N SER A 241 1.14 25.61 -22.96
CA SER A 241 1.06 25.75 -24.43
C SER A 241 1.68 24.58 -25.20
N ASP A 242 2.36 23.67 -24.51
CA ASP A 242 2.92 22.42 -25.04
C ASP A 242 1.92 21.25 -25.01
N CYS A 243 0.69 21.47 -24.53
CA CYS A 243 -0.38 20.48 -24.54
C CYS A 243 -1.14 20.48 -25.87
N ASP A 244 -1.55 19.29 -26.33
CA ASP A 244 -2.38 19.14 -27.54
C ASP A 244 -3.76 19.80 -27.39
N ILE A 245 -4.33 19.73 -26.18
CA ILE A 245 -5.54 20.45 -25.80
C ILE A 245 -5.17 21.42 -24.68
N GLN A 246 -4.99 22.69 -25.06
CA GLN A 246 -4.70 23.76 -24.13
C GLN A 246 -5.99 24.34 -23.54
N ILE A 247 -6.13 24.26 -22.22
CA ILE A 247 -7.20 24.88 -21.45
C ILE A 247 -6.58 25.96 -20.57
N ALA A 248 -6.61 27.21 -21.03
CA ALA A 248 -6.03 28.36 -20.34
C ALA A 248 -6.84 28.73 -19.09
N SER A 249 -6.60 28.02 -17.98
CA SER A 249 -7.33 28.20 -16.73
C SER A 249 -6.45 27.91 -15.53
N GLN A 250 -6.57 28.72 -14.48
CA GLN A 250 -5.86 28.52 -13.21
C GLN A 250 -6.29 27.23 -12.48
N PHE A 251 -7.46 26.67 -12.84
CA PHE A 251 -7.97 25.42 -12.26
C PHE A 251 -7.46 24.18 -13.00
N VAL A 252 -6.66 24.36 -14.06
CA VAL A 252 -6.08 23.29 -14.86
C VAL A 252 -4.56 23.30 -14.68
N SER A 253 -4.00 22.12 -14.45
CA SER A 253 -2.56 21.95 -14.22
C SER A 253 -1.83 22.01 -15.57
N ARG A 254 -0.52 22.30 -15.56
CA ARG A 254 0.26 22.43 -16.80
C ARG A 254 0.10 21.22 -17.71
N HIS A 255 0.23 20.02 -17.14
CA HIS A 255 -0.14 18.73 -17.73
C HIS A 255 -1.14 18.07 -16.78
N HIS A 256 -2.43 18.17 -17.07
CA HIS A 256 -3.49 17.80 -16.13
C HIS A 256 -3.99 16.38 -16.36
N ALA A 257 -4.27 16.04 -17.61
CA ALA A 257 -4.77 14.72 -17.99
C ALA A 257 -4.14 14.25 -19.30
N GLN A 258 -4.10 12.95 -19.49
CA GLN A 258 -3.67 12.30 -20.71
C GLN A 258 -4.82 11.47 -21.26
N LEU A 259 -5.09 11.64 -22.54
CA LEU A 259 -6.04 10.86 -23.29
C LEU A 259 -5.29 9.97 -24.28
N VAL A 260 -5.52 8.66 -24.24
CA VAL A 260 -4.89 7.70 -25.13
C VAL A 260 -5.96 7.03 -25.97
N LYS A 261 -6.00 7.34 -27.27
CA LYS A 261 -6.90 6.70 -28.22
C LYS A 261 -6.18 5.53 -28.90
N THR A 262 -6.83 4.38 -28.83
CA THR A 262 -6.38 3.10 -29.42
C THR A 262 -7.51 2.52 -30.28
N ASP A 263 -7.21 1.55 -31.13
CA ASP A 263 -8.18 0.89 -32.02
C ASP A 263 -9.38 0.28 -31.26
N ILE A 264 -9.18 -0.07 -29.98
CA ILE A 264 -10.19 -0.71 -29.13
C ILE A 264 -10.97 0.29 -28.26
N GLY A 265 -10.55 1.56 -28.19
CA GLY A 265 -11.22 2.57 -27.38
C GLY A 265 -10.30 3.70 -26.90
N CYS A 266 -10.90 4.63 -26.16
CA CYS A 266 -10.23 5.83 -25.66
C CYS A 266 -10.12 5.78 -24.13
N VAL A 267 -8.93 6.03 -23.59
CA VAL A 267 -8.65 5.96 -22.15
C VAL A 267 -8.19 7.32 -21.65
N LEU A 268 -8.89 7.87 -20.67
CA LEU A 268 -8.50 9.10 -19.98
C LEU A 268 -7.80 8.76 -18.67
N GLY A 269 -6.65 9.38 -18.41
CA GLY A 269 -5.88 9.28 -17.17
C GLY A 269 -5.53 10.64 -16.59
N ASP A 270 -5.53 10.75 -15.27
CA ASP A 270 -5.10 11.95 -14.55
C ASP A 270 -3.58 11.93 -14.35
N LEU A 271 -2.90 13.04 -14.63
CA LEU A 271 -1.45 13.18 -14.49
C LEU A 271 -1.09 13.82 -13.13
N ASN A 272 -1.68 13.31 -12.05
CA ASN A 272 -1.56 13.85 -10.69
C ASN A 272 -1.92 15.34 -10.63
N SER A 273 -3.05 15.69 -11.22
CA SER A 273 -3.49 17.07 -11.29
C SER A 273 -3.93 17.60 -9.91
N THR A 274 -3.83 18.91 -9.74
CA THR A 274 -4.14 19.58 -8.46
C THR A 274 -5.63 19.45 -8.09
N ASN A 275 -6.52 19.61 -9.06
CA ASN A 275 -7.97 19.57 -8.84
C ASN A 275 -8.60 18.21 -9.18
N GLY A 276 -7.84 17.31 -9.81
CA GLY A 276 -8.33 16.01 -10.25
C GLY A 276 -9.13 16.05 -11.54
N THR A 277 -9.16 14.90 -12.22
CA THR A 277 -10.01 14.62 -13.38
C THR A 277 -11.24 13.82 -12.95
N PHE A 278 -12.41 14.15 -13.49
CA PHE A 278 -13.67 13.47 -13.20
C PHE A 278 -14.36 12.98 -14.47
N ILE A 279 -15.03 11.84 -14.39
CA ILE A 279 -15.95 11.35 -15.42
C ILE A 279 -17.31 11.13 -14.77
N ASN A 280 -18.36 11.78 -15.29
CA ASN A 280 -19.72 11.72 -14.75
C ASN A 280 -19.75 11.98 -13.24
N SER A 281 -19.08 13.06 -12.81
CA SER A 281 -18.94 13.50 -11.41
C SER A 281 -18.20 12.55 -10.47
N ARG A 282 -17.51 11.52 -10.98
CA ARG A 282 -16.64 10.65 -10.18
C ARG A 282 -15.18 10.91 -10.51
N ARG A 283 -14.35 11.11 -9.49
CA ARG A 283 -12.90 11.29 -9.65
C ARG A 283 -12.28 10.00 -10.19
N ILE A 284 -11.37 10.11 -11.14
CA ILE A 284 -10.71 8.98 -11.78
C ILE A 284 -9.19 9.18 -11.79
N ASN A 285 -8.45 8.06 -11.74
CA ASN A 285 -7.02 8.03 -12.05
C ASN A 285 -6.80 7.57 -13.50
N LYS A 286 -7.53 6.54 -13.94
CA LYS A 286 -7.53 6.04 -15.32
C LYS A 286 -8.85 5.34 -15.61
N ARG A 287 -9.50 5.67 -16.74
CA ARG A 287 -10.78 5.08 -17.14
C ARG A 287 -11.01 5.14 -18.65
N VAL A 288 -11.63 4.09 -19.19
CA VAL A 288 -12.10 4.06 -20.58
C VAL A 288 -13.30 5.00 -20.73
N LEU A 289 -13.24 5.93 -21.69
CA LEU A 289 -14.33 6.80 -22.07
C LEU A 289 -15.35 6.06 -22.94
N ARG A 290 -16.62 6.38 -22.71
CA ARG A 290 -17.76 5.94 -23.52
C ARG A 290 -18.43 7.14 -24.16
N ALA A 291 -19.15 6.90 -25.25
CA ALA A 291 -19.98 7.93 -25.86
C ALA A 291 -20.88 8.61 -24.82
N ASP A 292 -20.99 9.93 -24.92
CA ASP A 292 -21.73 10.83 -24.05
C ASP A 292 -21.16 10.99 -22.62
N ASP A 293 -20.00 10.42 -22.31
CA ASP A 293 -19.35 10.66 -21.02
C ASP A 293 -19.00 12.14 -20.85
N ILE A 294 -19.29 12.66 -19.65
CA ILE A 294 -18.96 14.02 -19.26
C ILE A 294 -17.64 14.00 -18.51
N VAL A 295 -16.61 14.54 -19.14
CA VAL A 295 -15.27 14.71 -18.60
C VAL A 295 -15.16 16.08 -17.97
N THR A 296 -14.83 16.15 -16.68
CA THR A 296 -14.56 17.41 -15.98
C THR A 296 -13.08 17.52 -15.65
N ILE A 297 -12.46 18.62 -16.10
CA ILE A 297 -11.04 18.96 -15.90
C ILE A 297 -10.98 20.32 -15.21
N GLY A 298 -10.58 20.34 -13.94
CA GLY A 298 -10.69 21.54 -13.11
C GLY A 298 -12.14 21.99 -12.96
N LYS A 299 -12.53 23.06 -13.66
CA LYS A 299 -13.90 23.56 -13.72
C LYS A 299 -14.58 23.37 -15.08
N HIS A 300 -13.85 22.89 -16.08
CA HIS A 300 -14.32 22.80 -17.46
C HIS A 300 -14.93 21.43 -17.72
N ARG A 301 -16.10 21.40 -18.37
CA ARG A 301 -16.85 20.19 -18.69
C ARG A 301 -16.85 19.95 -20.19
N PHE A 302 -16.47 18.74 -20.59
CA PHE A 302 -16.45 18.28 -21.98
C PHE A 302 -17.31 17.04 -22.13
N ARG A 303 -18.04 16.93 -23.24
CA ARG A 303 -18.74 15.72 -23.66
C ARG A 303 -17.87 14.94 -24.63
N TYR A 304 -17.69 13.64 -24.41
CA TYR A 304 -17.05 12.76 -25.36
C TYR A 304 -18.08 12.22 -26.36
N GLU A 305 -18.08 12.74 -27.58
CA GLU A 305 -19.07 12.38 -28.59
C GLU A 305 -18.46 12.08 -29.95
N LYS A 306 -19.24 11.38 -30.78
CA LYS A 306 -18.87 11.01 -32.13
C LYS A 306 -19.34 12.08 -33.10
N GLN A 307 -18.42 12.78 -33.75
CA GLN A 307 -18.78 13.73 -34.80
C GLN A 307 -18.91 13.03 -36.15
N THR A 308 -20.10 13.11 -36.73
CA THR A 308 -20.32 12.76 -38.13
C THR A 308 -19.89 13.94 -39.01
N ALA A 309 -19.37 13.65 -40.20
CA ALA A 309 -18.81 14.64 -41.12
C ALA A 309 -19.74 15.82 -41.49
N ASN A 310 -21.06 15.68 -41.26
CA ASN A 310 -22.05 16.74 -41.49
C ASN A 310 -22.00 17.91 -40.48
N SER A 311 -21.40 17.77 -39.29
CA SER A 311 -21.27 18.91 -38.33
C SER A 311 -20.10 19.85 -38.62
N ILE A 312 -19.08 19.41 -39.38
CA ILE A 312 -17.86 20.20 -39.61
C ILE A 312 -18.12 21.37 -40.59
N ILE A 313 -19.16 21.28 -41.42
CA ILE A 313 -19.52 22.33 -42.39
C ILE A 313 -20.29 23.50 -41.73
N GLY A 314 -20.81 23.32 -40.51
CA GLY A 314 -21.60 24.35 -39.80
C GLY A 314 -20.78 25.51 -39.24
N ASN A 315 -19.57 25.24 -38.74
CA ASN A 315 -18.82 26.22 -37.94
C ASN A 315 -17.75 27.00 -38.72
N LEU A 316 -17.59 26.78 -40.02
CA LEU A 316 -16.65 27.53 -40.87
C LEU A 316 -17.28 28.72 -41.61
N ARG A 317 -18.55 29.07 -41.31
CA ARG A 317 -19.29 30.15 -41.99
C ARG A 317 -19.42 31.45 -41.19
N GLU A 318 -19.03 31.51 -39.92
CA GLU A 318 -19.20 32.73 -39.12
C GLU A 318 -17.96 33.63 -39.04
N ASP A 319 -16.76 33.14 -39.34
CA ASP A 319 -15.52 33.95 -39.26
C ASP A 319 -15.20 34.79 -40.51
N LYS A 320 -16.04 34.76 -41.56
CA LYS A 320 -15.81 35.54 -42.80
C LYS A 320 -16.68 36.79 -42.96
N ARG A 321 -17.39 37.25 -41.91
CA ARG A 321 -18.21 38.49 -41.95
C ARG A 321 -17.64 39.70 -41.21
N SER A 322 -16.39 39.65 -40.74
CA SER A 322 -15.79 40.77 -39.98
C SER A 322 -14.69 41.54 -40.72
N LEU A 323 -14.50 41.34 -42.03
CA LEU A 323 -13.40 41.99 -42.79
C LEU A 323 -13.83 42.84 -44.00
N ASP A 324 -15.11 43.24 -44.09
CA ASP A 324 -15.60 44.15 -45.13
C ASP A 324 -16.40 45.35 -44.58
N SER A 325 -15.85 46.11 -43.63
CA SER A 325 -16.40 47.45 -43.32
C SER A 325 -15.36 48.47 -42.83
N SER A 326 -14.26 48.60 -43.55
CA SER A 326 -13.36 49.75 -43.41
C SER A 326 -13.05 50.34 -44.77
N GLY A 327 -14.06 51.00 -45.33
CA GLY A 327 -13.97 51.78 -46.54
C GLY A 327 -15.12 52.77 -46.58
N ILE A 328 -14.88 53.95 -46.02
CA ILE A 328 -15.22 55.32 -46.50
C ILE A 328 -14.62 56.30 -45.49
#